data_AF-A0AAW1YT16-F1
#
_entry.id   AF-A0AAW1YT16-F1
#
_cell.length_a   1.000
_cell.length_b   1.000
_cell.length_c   1.000
_cell.angle_alpha   90.00
_cell.angle_beta   90.00
_cell.angle_gamma   90.00
#
_symmetry.space_group_name_H-M   'P 1'
#
loop_
_entity.id
_entity.type
_entity.pdbx_description
1 polymer ?
#
loop_
_entity_poly.entity_id
_entity_poly.type
_entity_poly.pdbx_seq_one_letter_code
_entity_poly.pdbx_strand_id
1 'polypeptide(L)'
;MLLQLVSLQKASGCWELDATLADVFGKTEDELTNQKPAQVDGSVWATLLALIWLYGCKIEQQVEWQFVAMKAASWIGSQKVGDLSQCVCVGNVLLGCQVTKETLGI
;
A
#
# COMPACT_ATOMS: atom_id res chain seq x y z
N MET A 1 -11.40 -0.17 9.74
CA MET A 1 -10.31 -0.50 8.80
C MET A 1 -10.24 0.47 7.62
N LEU A 2 -11.27 0.64 6.76
CA LEU A 2 -11.16 1.58 5.62
C LEU A 2 -10.96 3.04 6.06
N LEU A 3 -11.83 3.57 6.92
CA LEU A 3 -11.68 4.94 7.44
C LEU A 3 -10.35 5.17 8.17
N GLN A 4 -9.86 4.15 8.88
CA GLN A 4 -8.56 4.19 9.55
C GLN A 4 -7.44 4.31 8.52
N LEU A 5 -7.43 3.48 7.47
CA LEU A 5 -6.46 3.61 6.38
C LEU A 5 -6.48 5.03 5.79
N VAL A 6 -7.67 5.54 5.46
CA VAL A 6 -7.82 6.88 4.87
C VAL A 6 -7.27 7.96 5.81
N SER A 7 -7.55 7.87 7.12
CA SER A 7 -7.07 8.84 8.11
C SER A 7 -5.56 8.85 8.32
N LEU A 8 -4.89 7.72 8.04
CA LEU A 8 -3.44 7.59 8.15
C LEU A 8 -2.70 8.16 6.93
N GLN A 9 -3.39 8.46 5.83
CA GLN A 9 -2.73 8.99 4.63
C GLN A 9 -2.20 10.40 4.90
N LYS A 10 -0.92 10.60 4.65
CA LYS A 10 -0.29 11.92 4.75
C LYS A 10 -0.80 12.88 3.67
N ALA A 11 -0.60 14.17 3.91
CA ALA A 11 -0.89 15.22 2.92
C ALA A 11 -0.17 15.02 1.58
N SER A 12 0.97 14.31 1.56
CA SER A 12 1.71 13.92 0.36
C SER A 12 1.06 12.77 -0.43
N GLY A 13 0.20 11.95 0.18
CA GLY A 13 -0.39 10.76 -0.43
C GLY A 13 0.22 9.43 0.00
N CYS A 14 1.28 9.45 0.82
CA CYS A 14 1.90 8.24 1.36
C CYS A 14 1.34 7.83 2.73
N TRP A 15 1.72 6.63 3.15
CA TRP A 15 1.62 6.14 4.52
C TRP A 15 3.01 5.87 5.08
N GLU A 16 3.10 5.81 6.40
CA GLU A 16 4.29 5.32 7.10
C GLU A 16 4.11 3.88 7.52
N LEU A 17 5.21 3.16 7.56
CA LEU A 17 5.25 1.81 8.08
C LEU A 17 5.25 1.88 9.61
N ASP A 18 4.10 1.61 10.22
CA ASP A 18 3.94 1.56 11.67
C ASP A 18 2.89 0.52 12.09
N ALA A 19 2.82 0.24 13.39
CA ALA A 19 1.86 -0.68 13.97
C ALA A 19 0.39 -0.33 13.68
N THR A 20 0.04 0.95 13.54
CA THR A 20 -1.35 1.38 13.27
C THR A 20 -1.75 1.03 11.84
N LEU A 21 -0.83 1.18 10.89
CA LEU A 21 -1.02 0.73 9.52
C LEU A 21 -1.08 -0.81 9.46
N ALA A 22 -0.20 -1.51 10.18
CA ALA A 22 -0.19 -2.97 10.20
C ALA A 22 -1.50 -3.56 10.73
N ASP A 23 -2.09 -2.95 11.75
CA ASP A 23 -3.41 -3.33 12.29
C ASP A 23 -4.52 -3.22 11.24
N VAL A 24 -4.46 -2.22 10.35
CA VAL A 24 -5.39 -2.10 9.21
C VAL A 24 -5.29 -3.27 8.24
N PHE A 25 -4.18 -4.00 8.21
CA PHE A 25 -4.01 -5.18 7.38
C PHE A 25 -4.26 -6.49 8.16
N GLY A 26 -4.53 -6.41 9.46
CA GLY A 26 -4.58 -7.58 10.34
C GLY A 26 -3.21 -8.25 10.48
N LYS A 27 -2.14 -7.45 10.49
CA LYS A 27 -0.73 -7.87 10.54
C LYS A 27 0.01 -7.18 11.68
N THR A 28 1.20 -7.66 12.00
CA THR A 28 2.15 -6.95 12.88
C THR A 28 3.11 -6.07 12.08
N GLU A 29 3.66 -5.04 12.73
CA GLU A 29 4.70 -4.19 12.12
C GLU A 29 5.93 -5.00 11.71
N ASP A 30 6.30 -6.01 12.51
CA ASP A 30 7.40 -6.92 12.22
C ASP A 30 7.13 -7.75 10.95
N GLU A 31 5.92 -8.26 10.76
CA GLU A 31 5.55 -8.98 9.53
C GLU A 31 5.73 -8.10 8.29
N LEU A 32 5.29 -6.84 8.36
CA LEU A 32 5.44 -5.92 7.23
C LEU A 32 6.91 -5.56 7.00
N THR A 33 7.66 -5.31 8.06
CA THR A 33 9.07 -4.89 7.99
C THR A 33 9.97 -6.01 7.46
N ASN A 34 9.76 -7.25 7.92
CA ASN A 34 10.56 -8.40 7.51
C ASN A 34 10.34 -8.81 6.05
N GLN A 35 9.15 -8.52 5.50
CA GLN A 35 8.82 -8.81 4.09
C GLN A 35 9.18 -7.65 3.15
N LYS A 36 9.56 -6.49 3.69
CA LYS A 36 9.94 -5.33 2.89
C LYS A 36 11.18 -5.65 2.05
N PRO A 37 11.15 -5.46 0.72
CA PRO A 37 12.35 -5.60 -0.10
C PRO A 37 13.48 -4.66 0.37
N ALA A 38 14.72 -5.15 0.37
CA ALA A 38 15.86 -4.48 1.02
C ALA A 38 16.14 -3.05 0.49
N GLN A 39 15.90 -2.80 -0.80
CA GLN A 39 16.17 -1.53 -1.47
C GLN A 39 14.95 -0.57 -1.50
N VAL A 40 13.85 -0.95 -0.84
CA VAL A 40 12.60 -0.19 -0.85
C VAL A 40 12.47 0.59 0.44
N ASP A 41 12.20 1.88 0.30
CA ASP A 41 11.90 2.77 1.42
C ASP A 41 10.65 2.31 2.19
N GLY A 42 10.63 2.57 3.50
CA GLY A 42 9.52 2.17 4.37
C GLY A 42 8.18 2.77 3.94
N SER A 43 8.15 4.05 3.60
CA SER A 43 6.92 4.74 3.19
C SER A 43 6.47 4.28 1.80
N VAL A 44 7.40 3.94 0.90
CA VAL A 44 7.08 3.31 -0.40
C VAL A 44 6.39 1.97 -0.19
N TRP A 45 6.96 1.14 0.68
CA TRP A 45 6.40 -0.17 1.00
C TRP A 45 5.02 -0.07 1.65
N ALA A 46 4.87 0.79 2.66
CA ALA A 46 3.61 1.08 3.33
C ALA A 46 2.53 1.56 2.34
N THR A 47 2.87 2.48 1.45
CA THR A 47 1.94 3.03 0.45
C THR A 47 1.54 1.97 -0.57
N LEU A 48 2.46 1.10 -0.97
CA LEU A 48 2.15 -0.01 -1.87
C LEU A 48 1.20 -1.02 -1.22
N LEU A 49 1.43 -1.39 0.04
CA LEU A 49 0.54 -2.28 0.78
C LEU A 49 -0.86 -1.68 0.94
N ALA A 50 -0.95 -0.38 1.21
CA ALA A 50 -2.24 0.33 1.27
C ALA A 50 -2.99 0.23 -0.07
N LEU A 51 -2.30 0.44 -1.20
CA LEU A 51 -2.89 0.29 -2.53
C LEU A 51 -3.36 -1.15 -2.79
N ILE A 52 -2.52 -2.15 -2.51
CA ILE A 52 -2.88 -3.57 -2.66
C ILE A 52 -4.11 -3.91 -1.82
N TRP A 53 -4.16 -3.45 -0.57
CA TRP A 53 -5.29 -3.70 0.31
C TRP A 53 -6.59 -3.02 -0.17
N LEU A 54 -6.51 -1.78 -0.69
CA LEU A 54 -7.68 -1.09 -1.24
C LEU A 54 -8.27 -1.84 -2.44
N TYR A 55 -7.44 -2.16 -3.43
CA TYR A 55 -7.88 -2.84 -4.65
C TYR A 55 -8.19 -4.33 -4.43
N GLY A 56 -7.48 -5.01 -3.53
CA GLY A 56 -7.65 -6.45 -3.28
C GLY A 56 -8.69 -6.79 -2.22
N CYS A 57 -8.87 -5.93 -1.21
CA CYS A 57 -9.75 -6.23 -0.06
C CYS A 57 -10.94 -5.28 0.08
N LYS A 58 -10.97 -4.14 -0.63
CA LYS A 58 -12.02 -3.11 -0.52
C LYS A 58 -12.58 -2.63 -1.85
N ILE A 59 -12.44 -3.42 -2.92
CA ILE A 59 -12.92 -3.04 -4.25
C ILE A 59 -14.41 -2.65 -4.30
N GLU A 60 -15.24 -3.31 -3.49
CA GLU A 60 -16.68 -3.00 -3.42
C GLU A 60 -17.00 -1.58 -2.90
N GLN A 61 -16.03 -0.91 -2.27
CA GLN A 61 -16.16 0.44 -1.72
C GLN A 61 -15.33 1.47 -2.51
N GLN A 62 -14.98 1.18 -3.77
CA GLN A 62 -14.05 2.00 -4.56
C GLN A 62 -14.39 3.49 -4.61
N VAL A 63 -15.68 3.85 -4.67
CA VAL A 63 -16.13 5.25 -4.69
C VAL A 63 -15.61 6.03 -3.48
N GLU A 64 -15.52 5.37 -2.31
CA GLU A 64 -15.10 5.98 -1.04
C GLU A 64 -13.58 6.27 -0.99
N TRP A 65 -12.77 5.52 -1.73
CA TRP A 65 -11.31 5.57 -1.60
C TRP A 65 -10.54 5.84 -2.89
N GLN A 66 -11.19 5.91 -4.05
CA GLN A 66 -10.52 6.10 -5.35
C GLN A 66 -9.58 7.31 -5.38
N PHE A 67 -9.96 8.44 -4.74
CA PHE A 67 -9.11 9.63 -4.67
C PHE A 67 -7.90 9.44 -3.75
N VAL A 68 -8.09 8.67 -2.67
CA VAL A 68 -7.02 8.29 -1.75
C VAL A 68 -5.98 7.43 -2.50
N ALA A 69 -6.43 6.46 -3.28
CA ALA A 69 -5.58 5.62 -4.12
C ALA A 69 -4.89 6.41 -5.25
N MET A 70 -5.60 7.28 -5.97
CA MET A 70 -5.00 8.12 -7.02
C MET A 70 -3.85 8.98 -6.50
N LYS A 71 -4.02 9.59 -5.33
CA LYS A 71 -2.99 10.40 -4.69
C LYS A 71 -1.77 9.56 -4.31
N ALA A 72 -2.00 8.37 -3.79
CA ALA A 72 -0.95 7.42 -3.43
C ALA A 72 -0.16 6.92 -4.64
N ALA A 73 -0.85 6.56 -5.72
CA ALA A 73 -0.24 6.15 -6.98
C ALA A 73 0.60 7.28 -7.59
N SER A 74 0.06 8.51 -7.60
CA SER A 74 0.80 9.71 -8.03
C SER A 74 2.06 9.94 -7.18
N TRP A 75 1.95 9.77 -5.86
CA TRP A 75 3.09 9.87 -4.96
C TRP A 75 4.16 8.80 -5.24
N ILE A 76 3.77 7.53 -5.43
CA ILE A 76 4.69 6.43 -5.81
C ILE A 76 5.39 6.75 -7.13
N GLY A 77 4.66 7.23 -8.15
CA GLY A 77 5.23 7.59 -9.44
C GLY A 77 6.26 8.73 -9.39
N SER A 78 6.24 9.54 -8.33
CA SER A 78 7.26 10.56 -8.07
C SER A 78 8.50 10.05 -7.33
N GLN A 79 8.46 8.82 -6.80
CA GLN A 79 9.58 8.21 -6.09
C GLN A 79 10.54 7.54 -7.09
N LYS A 80 11.86 7.61 -6.82
CA LYS A 80 12.89 6.90 -7.59
C LYS A 80 12.96 5.43 -7.18
N VAL A 81 11.89 4.69 -7.37
CA VAL A 81 11.83 3.26 -7.02
C VAL A 81 12.19 2.44 -8.26
N GLY A 82 13.02 1.41 -8.06
CA GLY A 82 13.39 0.47 -9.11
C GLY A 82 12.21 -0.44 -9.49
N ASP A 83 12.46 -1.75 -9.61
CA ASP A 83 11.41 -2.67 -10.02
C ASP A 83 10.32 -2.86 -8.93
N LEU A 84 9.23 -2.11 -9.07
CA LEU A 84 8.02 -2.26 -8.25
C LEU A 84 7.32 -3.62 -8.44
N SER A 85 7.68 -4.42 -9.45
CA SER A 85 6.98 -5.70 -9.74
C SER A 85 7.19 -6.69 -8.62
N GLN A 86 8.43 -6.79 -8.14
CA GLN A 86 8.75 -7.63 -7.01
C GLN A 86 7.98 -7.18 -5.76
N CYS A 87 7.86 -5.88 -5.54
CA CYS A 87 7.15 -5.33 -4.39
C CYS A 87 5.65 -5.69 -4.45
N VAL A 88 5.03 -5.56 -5.63
CA VAL A 88 3.61 -5.94 -5.81
C VAL A 88 3.42 -7.45 -5.59
N CYS A 89 4.33 -8.28 -6.09
CA CYS A 89 4.28 -9.72 -5.87
C CYS A 89 4.36 -10.09 -4.38
N VAL A 90 5.36 -9.57 -3.67
CA VAL A 90 5.54 -9.83 -2.23
C VAL A 90 4.36 -9.29 -1.42
N GLY A 91 3.86 -8.09 -1.74
CA GLY A 91 2.72 -7.49 -1.05
C GLY A 91 1.43 -8.26 -1.26
N ASN A 92 1.19 -8.77 -2.48
CA ASN A 92 0.07 -9.65 -2.79
C ASN A 92 0.11 -10.93 -1.94
N VAL A 93 1.26 -11.59 -1.85
CA VAL A 93 1.42 -12.80 -1.01
C VAL A 93 1.16 -12.47 0.46
N LEU A 94 1.72 -11.35 0.95
CA LEU A 94 1.57 -10.93 2.35
C LEU A 94 0.11 -10.66 2.74
N LEU A 95 -0.65 -10.04 1.84
CA LEU A 95 -2.05 -9.65 2.06
C LEU A 95 -3.07 -10.66 1.52
N GLY A 96 -2.63 -11.75 0.89
CA GLY A 96 -3.51 -12.73 0.24
C GLY A 96 -4.30 -12.16 -0.93
N CYS A 97 -3.74 -11.18 -1.65
CA CYS A 97 -4.36 -10.49 -2.78
C CYS A 97 -3.72 -10.91 -4.12
N GLN A 98 -4.35 -10.52 -5.23
CA GLN A 98 -3.84 -10.78 -6.58
C GLN A 98 -4.09 -9.57 -7.50
N VAL A 99 -3.53 -8.42 -7.14
CA VAL A 99 -3.64 -7.19 -7.96
C VAL A 99 -2.43 -7.01 -8.88
N THR A 100 -2.61 -6.31 -10.00
CA THR A 100 -1.53 -5.97 -10.93
C THR A 100 -1.06 -4.53 -10.73
N LYS A 101 0.11 -4.16 -11.27
CA LYS A 101 0.61 -2.78 -11.25
C LYS A 101 -0.37 -1.80 -11.91
N GLU A 102 -0.92 -2.20 -13.04
CA GLU A 102 -1.87 -1.41 -13.82
C GLU A 102 -3.14 -1.15 -13.00
N THR A 103 -3.59 -2.14 -12.23
CA THR A 103 -4.72 -2.00 -11.30
C THR A 103 -4.44 -0.94 -10.24
N LEU A 104 -3.19 -0.88 -9.76
CA LEU A 104 -2.74 0.08 -8.75
C LEU A 104 -2.44 1.48 -9.32
N GLY A 105 -2.44 1.64 -10.65
CA GLY A 105 -2.11 2.90 -11.32
C GLY A 105 -0.64 3.31 -11.22
N ILE A 106 0.28 2.34 -11.09
CA ILE A 106 1.74 2.54 -10.94
C ILE A 106 2.55 1.71 -11.93
#